data_AF-A0A2N5ADQ9-F1
#
_entry.id   AF-A0A2N5ADQ9-F1
#
_cell.length_a   1.000
_cell.length_b   1.000
_cell.length_c   1.000
_cell.angle_alpha   90.00
_cell.angle_beta   90.00
_cell.angle_gamma   90.00
#
_symmetry.space_group_name_H-M   'P 1'
#
loop_
_entity.id
_entity.type
_entity.pdbx_description
1 polymer ?
#
loop_
_entity_poly.entity_id
_entity_poly.type
_entity_poly.pdbx_seq_one_letter_code
_entity_poly.pdbx_strand_id
1 'polypeptide(L)'
;LQRQKLLPSLTPLLNQRCDDWQNPAIPAAERQITLTALDKTHSLVQALCWRAPYNDGYALWLVDNAQLNKPRLLTTEASSYANGTIVFLHKERGIADCLTGETRVWDGKTFTPSLKYSTGMCREITPGGTWMLPTFVSQVIPRQQKEADNLALRTLYNAVLKAQKSDPELSLNKVAEQFPLTGHITDFTLTYADDTLVSTSKPSPDISDDEWQAFLRSSISADSENGKVSFTLIDLDGDGKRDLIIDSYVGGTGLFSYTGVLRRGDNDFAAVDGSDSDNGDDFDAGVPGALFSINGRGANQWNHWVKINGQVYALWYNGQFGEDNLYLLRPFSTASQTPAVTVRYRYTLNSIRSPEKDQPLTPPLSDSDKVDLLRSLEVMQGSLLKDKPVSGNDAPICPIPPGTSADEADNYYSGVAINYIYETVAYIPVWLNGKCYIGTIFSHHGAYRHGVDAEITLSSPREDEEVIGDYIISGLRHVIAITSGWKTREGDNGMQ
;
A
#
# COMPACT_ATOMS: atom_id res chain seq x y z
N LEU A 1 35.89 16.57 16.01
CA LEU A 1 36.15 16.26 17.44
C LEU A 1 35.84 14.81 17.83
N GLN A 2 34.69 14.24 17.43
CA GLN A 2 34.30 12.87 17.81
C GLN A 2 35.20 11.77 17.23
N ARG A 3 35.57 11.82 15.94
CA ARG A 3 36.49 10.86 15.30
C ARG A 3 37.82 10.73 16.04
N GLN A 4 38.43 11.83 16.48
CA GLN A 4 39.69 11.81 17.23
C GLN A 4 39.56 11.12 18.60
N LYS A 5 38.40 11.24 19.26
CA LYS A 5 38.13 10.56 20.55
C LYS A 5 37.94 9.05 20.39
N LEU A 6 37.54 8.58 19.21
CA LEU A 6 37.33 7.16 18.91
C LEU A 6 38.65 6.42 18.58
N LEU A 7 39.65 7.12 18.03
CA LEU A 7 40.91 6.51 17.57
C LEU A 7 41.60 5.63 18.62
N PRO A 8 41.75 6.03 19.90
CA PRO A 8 42.40 5.19 20.89
C PRO A 8 41.69 3.85 21.14
N SER A 9 40.36 3.80 20.93
CA SER A 9 39.56 2.58 21.10
C SER A 9 39.50 1.75 19.82
N LEU A 10 39.50 2.39 18.64
CA LEU A 10 39.40 1.71 17.34
C LEU A 10 40.74 1.14 16.85
N THR A 11 41.85 1.85 17.02
CA THR A 11 43.15 1.42 16.48
C THR A 11 43.57 0.03 16.97
N PRO A 12 43.44 -0.33 18.26
CA PRO A 12 43.73 -1.70 18.71
C PRO A 12 42.82 -2.75 18.08
N LEU A 13 41.53 -2.44 17.88
CA LEU A 13 40.57 -3.35 17.25
C LEU A 13 40.90 -3.57 15.78
N LEU A 14 41.24 -2.50 15.06
CA LEU A 14 41.68 -2.57 13.67
C LEU A 14 42.96 -3.41 13.53
N ASN A 15 43.97 -3.16 14.36
CA ASN A 15 45.22 -3.93 14.35
C ASN A 15 44.99 -5.43 14.65
N GLN A 16 43.96 -5.77 15.44
CA GLN A 16 43.67 -7.15 15.81
C GLN A 16 42.80 -7.90 14.78
N ARG A 17 41.92 -7.18 14.09
CA ARG A 17 40.83 -7.79 13.29
C ARG A 17 40.93 -7.56 11.80
N CYS A 18 41.77 -6.61 11.36
CA CYS A 18 41.83 -6.17 9.98
C CYS A 18 43.25 -6.26 9.43
N ASP A 19 43.46 -7.25 8.56
CA ASP A 19 44.74 -7.57 7.95
C ASP A 19 45.31 -6.40 7.14
N ASP A 20 44.44 -5.65 6.45
CA ASP A 20 44.87 -4.55 5.56
C ASP A 20 45.06 -3.21 6.27
N TRP A 21 44.74 -3.09 7.56
CA TRP A 21 44.86 -1.81 8.26
C TRP A 21 46.31 -1.31 8.38
N GLN A 22 47.27 -2.22 8.58
CA GLN A 22 48.70 -1.90 8.63
C GLN A 22 49.47 -2.33 7.37
N ASN A 23 48.77 -2.82 6.36
CA ASN A 23 49.40 -3.32 5.15
C ASN A 23 50.04 -2.16 4.35
N PRO A 24 51.38 -2.13 4.20
CA PRO A 24 52.06 -1.05 3.48
C PRO A 24 51.80 -1.08 1.97
N ALA A 25 51.33 -2.20 1.43
CA ALA A 25 50.93 -2.30 0.03
C ALA A 25 49.62 -1.56 -0.27
N ILE A 26 48.82 -1.25 0.75
CA ILE A 26 47.57 -0.50 0.61
C ILE A 26 47.84 0.99 0.85
N PRO A 27 47.50 1.87 -0.12
CA PRO A 27 47.66 3.32 0.04
C PRO A 27 46.99 3.84 1.31
N ALA A 28 47.64 4.76 2.02
CA ALA A 28 47.09 5.35 3.24
C ALA A 28 45.77 6.12 2.99
N ALA A 29 45.54 6.57 1.76
CA ALA A 29 44.29 7.20 1.34
C ALA A 29 43.11 6.21 1.34
N GLU A 30 43.37 4.92 1.17
CA GLU A 30 42.34 3.86 1.18
C GLU A 30 42.14 3.27 2.59
N ARG A 31 43.11 3.44 3.48
CA ARG A 31 43.04 3.05 4.90
C ARG A 31 42.49 4.18 5.76
N GLN A 32 41.33 4.71 5.37
CA GLN A 32 40.64 5.77 6.10
C GLN A 32 39.56 5.20 7.01
N ILE A 33 39.31 5.92 8.11
CA ILE A 33 38.20 5.67 9.02
C ILE A 33 37.12 6.70 8.73
N THR A 34 35.96 6.23 8.28
CA THR A 34 34.79 7.07 8.07
C THR A 34 33.87 6.98 9.29
N LEU A 35 33.28 8.10 9.69
CA LEU A 35 32.28 8.18 10.75
C LEU A 35 31.02 8.81 10.16
N THR A 36 29.96 8.02 10.09
CA THR A 36 28.68 8.44 9.51
C THR A 36 27.61 8.42 10.60
N ALA A 37 26.84 9.49 10.74
CA ALA A 37 25.70 9.50 11.67
C ALA A 37 24.63 8.52 11.17
N LEU A 38 24.11 7.68 12.07
CA LEU A 38 22.95 6.81 11.79
C LEU A 38 21.66 7.48 12.26
N ASP A 39 21.71 8.07 13.45
CA ASP A 39 20.64 8.86 14.04
C ASP A 39 21.24 9.87 15.04
N LYS A 40 20.39 10.55 15.82
CA LYS A 40 20.82 11.54 16.83
C LYS A 40 21.76 10.94 17.90
N THR A 41 21.65 9.65 18.16
CA THR A 41 22.31 8.94 19.26
C THR A 41 23.36 7.93 18.80
N HIS A 42 23.35 7.52 17.53
CA HIS A 42 24.26 6.51 17.02
C HIS A 42 25.06 6.99 15.80
N SER A 43 26.30 6.51 15.70
CA SER A 43 27.14 6.66 14.52
C SER A 43 27.70 5.30 14.08
N LEU A 44 27.94 5.15 12.79
CA LEU A 44 28.64 4.03 12.19
C LEU A 44 30.09 4.43 11.89
N VAL A 45 31.02 3.61 12.34
CA VAL A 45 32.41 3.68 11.93
C VAL A 45 32.67 2.63 10.87
N GLN A 46 33.34 3.02 9.78
CA GLN A 46 33.75 2.13 8.69
C GLN A 46 35.25 2.27 8.42
N ALA A 47 35.92 1.14 8.17
CA ALA A 47 37.28 1.09 7.66
C ALA A 47 37.50 -0.16 6.82
N LEU A 48 38.36 -0.08 5.79
CA LEU A 48 38.80 -1.26 5.04
C LEU A 48 39.45 -2.25 6.00
N CYS A 49 39.02 -3.51 5.95
CA CYS A 49 39.48 -4.55 6.85
C CYS A 49 40.38 -5.58 6.18
N TRP A 50 39.98 -6.06 5.01
CA TRP A 50 40.73 -7.04 4.23
C TRP A 50 40.39 -6.96 2.74
N ARG A 51 41.29 -7.46 1.89
CA ARG A 51 41.11 -7.66 0.46
C ARG A 51 41.56 -9.06 0.05
N ALA A 52 40.79 -9.63 -0.85
CA ALA A 52 41.06 -10.89 -1.53
C ALA A 52 40.94 -10.67 -3.05
N PRO A 53 41.35 -11.63 -3.90
CA PRO A 53 41.37 -11.45 -5.36
C PRO A 53 40.05 -10.98 -6.01
N TYR A 54 38.91 -11.19 -5.35
CA TYR A 54 37.59 -10.83 -5.88
C TYR A 54 36.67 -10.12 -4.89
N ASN A 55 37.09 -9.99 -3.64
CA ASN A 55 36.24 -9.47 -2.58
C ASN A 55 37.06 -8.54 -1.70
N ASP A 56 36.41 -7.56 -1.10
CA ASP A 56 36.92 -6.81 0.03
C ASP A 56 35.90 -6.85 1.17
N GLY A 57 36.43 -6.66 2.37
CA GLY A 57 35.64 -6.60 3.59
C GLY A 57 35.93 -5.32 4.33
N TYR A 58 34.88 -4.60 4.68
CA TYR A 58 34.91 -3.44 5.53
C TYR A 58 34.46 -3.83 6.93
N ALA A 59 35.23 -3.38 7.92
CA ALA A 59 34.84 -3.48 9.29
C ALA A 59 33.95 -2.31 9.68
N LEU A 60 32.81 -2.66 10.26
CA LEU A 60 31.78 -1.74 10.69
C LEU A 60 31.59 -1.82 12.20
N TRP A 61 31.58 -0.67 12.87
CA TRP A 61 31.29 -0.58 14.31
C TRP A 61 30.13 0.36 14.56
N LEU A 62 29.20 -0.05 15.42
CA LEU A 62 28.18 0.81 16.00
C LEU A 62 28.77 1.58 17.18
N VAL A 63 28.56 2.89 17.20
CA VAL A 63 28.99 3.79 18.26
C VAL A 63 27.78 4.48 18.85
N ASP A 64 27.61 4.38 20.16
CA ASP A 64 26.74 5.27 20.93
C ASP A 64 27.47 6.61 21.09
N ASN A 65 26.84 7.69 20.61
CA ASN A 65 27.42 9.03 20.61
C ASN A 65 27.69 9.56 22.03
N ALA A 66 27.00 9.03 23.05
CA ALA A 66 27.26 9.32 24.46
C ALA A 66 28.40 8.46 25.05
N GLN A 67 28.75 7.33 24.41
CA GLN A 67 29.78 6.38 24.87
C GLN A 67 30.84 6.11 23.79
N LEU A 68 31.53 7.16 23.34
CA LEU A 68 32.55 7.11 22.28
C LEU A 68 33.75 6.19 22.58
N ASN A 69 33.90 5.66 23.79
CA ASN A 69 34.99 4.76 24.18
C ASN A 69 34.64 3.27 24.04
N LYS A 70 33.43 2.92 23.57
CA LYS A 70 32.98 1.52 23.46
C LYS A 70 32.34 1.22 22.09
N PRO A 71 33.09 1.31 20.98
CA PRO A 71 32.58 0.88 19.68
C PRO A 71 32.27 -0.63 19.68
N ARG A 72 31.08 -1.00 19.21
CA ARG A 72 30.64 -2.40 19.09
C ARG A 72 30.82 -2.88 17.66
N LEU A 73 31.68 -3.88 17.45
CA LEU A 73 31.87 -4.50 16.12
C LEU A 73 30.55 -5.11 15.64
N LEU A 74 30.16 -4.77 14.43
CA LEU A 74 28.99 -5.31 13.74
C LEU A 74 29.40 -6.44 12.79
N THR A 75 30.44 -6.21 12.00
CA THR A 75 30.97 -7.16 11.02
C THR A 75 32.34 -6.71 10.52
N THR A 76 33.11 -7.64 9.96
CA THR A 76 34.31 -7.41 9.13
C THR A 76 34.09 -7.68 7.65
N GLU A 77 32.91 -8.19 7.31
CA GLU A 77 32.57 -8.76 5.99
C GLU A 77 31.70 -7.83 5.14
N ALA A 78 31.45 -6.58 5.57
CA ALA A 78 30.60 -5.70 4.77
C ALA A 78 31.30 -5.36 3.45
N SER A 79 30.60 -5.46 2.33
CA SER A 79 31.10 -4.97 1.04
C SER A 79 30.90 -3.46 0.93
N SER A 80 29.77 -2.96 1.43
CA SER A 80 29.50 -1.52 1.44
C SER A 80 28.50 -1.12 2.51
N TYR A 81 28.43 0.19 2.75
CA TYR A 81 27.40 0.83 3.54
C TYR A 81 26.95 2.12 2.87
N ALA A 82 25.65 2.33 2.79
CA ALA A 82 25.05 3.59 2.37
C ALA A 82 23.67 3.76 3.01
N ASN A 83 23.34 4.97 3.46
CA ASN A 83 21.99 5.37 3.88
C ASN A 83 21.29 4.39 4.83
N GLY A 84 21.98 3.95 5.90
CA GLY A 84 21.40 3.02 6.88
C GLY A 84 21.38 1.56 6.43
N THR A 85 21.96 1.23 5.27
CA THR A 85 21.98 -0.12 4.71
C THR A 85 23.41 -0.65 4.60
N ILE A 86 23.63 -1.86 5.11
CA ILE A 86 24.86 -2.63 4.92
C ILE A 86 24.60 -3.69 3.87
N VAL A 87 25.48 -3.76 2.87
CA VAL A 87 25.46 -4.79 1.84
C VAL A 87 26.63 -5.72 2.05
N PHE A 88 26.34 -7.01 1.99
CA PHE A 88 27.28 -8.11 1.92
C PHE A 88 27.12 -8.73 0.54
N LEU A 89 28.17 -8.71 -0.25
CA LEU A 89 28.22 -9.36 -1.55
C LEU A 89 29.54 -10.11 -1.64
N HIS A 90 29.45 -11.43 -1.63
CA HIS A 90 30.62 -12.28 -1.64
C HIS A 90 30.59 -13.24 -2.80
N LYS A 91 31.67 -13.19 -3.56
CA LYS A 91 31.98 -14.12 -4.61
C LYS A 91 32.60 -15.38 -4.03
N GLU A 92 31.93 -16.50 -4.24
CA GLU A 92 32.38 -17.82 -3.85
C GLU A 92 33.41 -18.37 -4.85
N ARG A 93 34.27 -19.27 -4.34
CA ARG A 93 35.26 -19.95 -5.17
C ARG A 93 34.60 -21.13 -5.89
N GLY A 94 34.22 -20.94 -7.15
CA GLY A 94 33.56 -21.97 -7.95
C GLY A 94 33.55 -21.67 -9.44
N ILE A 95 33.13 -22.65 -10.23
CA ILE A 95 32.92 -22.52 -11.67
C ILE A 95 31.89 -21.41 -11.92
N ALA A 96 32.28 -20.39 -12.70
CA ALA A 96 31.48 -19.21 -13.00
C ALA A 96 31.12 -18.30 -11.81
N ASP A 97 31.94 -18.31 -10.75
CA ASP A 97 32.05 -17.13 -9.90
C ASP A 97 30.75 -16.77 -9.14
N CYS A 98 30.07 -17.78 -8.58
CA CYS A 98 28.79 -17.61 -7.89
C CYS A 98 28.82 -16.60 -6.74
N LEU A 99 27.66 -15.99 -6.50
CA LEU A 99 27.51 -14.90 -5.55
C LEU A 99 26.54 -15.28 -4.44
N THR A 100 26.86 -14.82 -3.24
CA THR A 100 25.92 -14.73 -2.12
C THR A 100 25.75 -13.26 -1.75
N GLY A 101 24.52 -12.89 -1.39
CA GLY A 101 24.21 -11.53 -0.99
C GLY A 101 23.37 -11.50 0.27
N GLU A 102 23.66 -10.52 1.13
CA GLU A 102 22.83 -10.17 2.27
C GLU A 102 22.72 -8.65 2.37
N THR A 103 21.54 -8.16 2.69
CA THR A 103 21.29 -6.74 2.99
C THR A 103 20.79 -6.64 4.42
N ARG A 104 21.35 -5.71 5.19
CA ARG A 104 20.87 -5.38 6.55
C ARG A 104 20.58 -3.90 6.66
N VAL A 105 19.43 -3.55 7.24
CA VAL A 105 18.96 -2.18 7.37
C VAL A 105 18.94 -1.76 8.83
N TRP A 106 19.33 -0.52 9.12
CA TRP A 106 19.30 0.08 10.45
C TRP A 106 17.85 0.27 10.92
N ASP A 107 17.47 -0.42 11.99
CA ASP A 107 16.12 -0.34 12.56
C ASP A 107 15.98 0.73 13.67
N GLY A 108 17.03 1.52 13.94
CA GLY A 108 17.10 2.45 15.07
C GLY A 108 17.76 1.88 16.33
N LYS A 109 18.14 0.60 16.31
CA LYS A 109 18.87 -0.07 17.41
C LYS A 109 19.99 -0.98 16.90
N THR A 110 19.73 -1.72 15.83
CA THR A 110 20.69 -2.62 15.20
C THR A 110 20.46 -2.68 13.69
N PHE A 111 21.39 -3.31 12.98
CA PHE A 111 21.20 -3.68 11.58
C PHE A 111 20.50 -5.05 11.52
N THR A 112 19.31 -5.07 10.94
CA THR A 112 18.44 -6.25 10.82
C THR A 112 18.41 -6.72 9.36
N PRO A 113 18.53 -8.03 9.08
CA PRO A 113 18.46 -8.54 7.71
C PRO A 113 17.17 -8.11 7.01
N SER A 114 17.28 -7.63 5.78
CA SER A 114 16.14 -7.36 4.89
C SER A 114 16.11 -8.29 3.68
N LEU A 115 17.27 -8.79 3.27
CA LEU A 115 17.39 -9.71 2.14
C LEU A 115 18.54 -10.69 2.39
N LYS A 116 18.36 -11.95 2.02
CA LYS A 116 19.44 -12.91 1.79
C LYS A 116 19.17 -13.68 0.53
N TYR A 117 20.18 -13.85 -0.32
CA TYR A 117 20.05 -14.59 -1.56
C TYR A 117 21.36 -15.29 -1.93
N SER A 118 21.25 -16.24 -2.85
CA SER A 118 22.38 -16.79 -3.60
C SER A 118 22.03 -16.80 -5.07
N THR A 119 23.04 -16.99 -5.93
CA THR A 119 22.80 -17.22 -7.36
C THR A 119 22.71 -18.70 -7.73
N GLY A 120 22.62 -19.57 -6.71
CA GLY A 120 22.51 -21.01 -6.88
C GLY A 120 23.75 -21.62 -7.53
N MET A 121 23.54 -22.54 -8.48
CA MET A 121 24.61 -23.12 -9.28
C MET A 121 24.77 -22.35 -10.59
N CYS A 122 25.85 -21.60 -10.76
CA CYS A 122 26.05 -20.71 -11.92
C CYS A 122 26.37 -21.45 -13.23
N ARG A 123 27.08 -22.59 -13.14
CA ARG A 123 27.37 -23.53 -14.26
C ARG A 123 27.81 -22.88 -15.58
N GLU A 124 28.53 -21.75 -15.53
CA GLU A 124 28.99 -21.00 -16.72
C GLU A 124 27.89 -20.49 -17.66
N ILE A 125 26.63 -20.46 -17.20
CA ILE A 125 25.54 -19.89 -17.99
C ILE A 125 25.68 -18.36 -18.07
N THR A 126 26.03 -17.73 -16.94
CA THR A 126 26.28 -16.28 -16.84
C THR A 126 27.29 -16.02 -15.72
N PRO A 127 28.33 -15.18 -15.92
CA PRO A 127 29.25 -14.79 -14.85
C PRO A 127 28.50 -14.21 -13.64
N GLY A 128 28.76 -14.71 -12.43
CA GLY A 128 28.04 -14.30 -11.22
C GLY A 128 26.71 -15.03 -10.99
N GLY A 129 26.23 -15.79 -11.98
CA GLY A 129 24.97 -16.54 -11.95
C GLY A 129 23.82 -15.79 -12.62
N THR A 130 22.89 -16.54 -13.18
CA THR A 130 21.77 -16.00 -13.98
C THR A 130 20.61 -15.52 -13.11
N TRP A 131 20.47 -16.03 -11.89
CA TRP A 131 19.30 -15.80 -11.04
C TRP A 131 19.70 -15.16 -9.71
N MET A 132 18.84 -14.30 -9.18
CA MET A 132 18.82 -13.97 -7.76
C MET A 132 17.80 -14.88 -7.10
N LEU A 133 18.22 -15.77 -6.20
CA LEU A 133 17.34 -16.70 -5.48
C LEU A 133 17.27 -16.30 -4.00
N PRO A 134 16.28 -15.48 -3.60
CA PRO A 134 16.09 -15.12 -2.21
C PRO A 134 15.78 -16.33 -1.34
N THR A 135 16.46 -16.41 -0.19
CA THR A 135 16.16 -17.37 0.87
C THR A 135 15.52 -16.70 2.08
N PHE A 136 15.60 -15.37 2.14
CA PHE A 136 14.96 -14.54 3.15
C PHE A 136 14.67 -13.16 2.58
N VAL A 137 13.45 -12.67 2.77
CA VAL A 137 13.03 -11.31 2.44
C VAL A 137 12.22 -10.77 3.63
N SER A 138 12.54 -9.56 4.05
CA SER A 138 11.72 -8.82 5.01
C SER A 138 11.87 -7.33 4.80
N GLN A 139 10.80 -6.58 5.02
CA GLN A 139 10.85 -5.13 5.03
C GLN A 139 11.17 -4.62 6.43
N VAL A 140 12.14 -3.73 6.51
CA VAL A 140 12.58 -3.14 7.78
C VAL A 140 12.09 -1.70 7.83
N ILE A 141 11.17 -1.42 8.75
CA ILE A 141 10.69 -0.06 9.01
C ILE A 141 11.54 0.51 10.16
N PRO A 142 12.27 1.62 9.96
CA PRO A 142 13.01 2.28 11.03
C PRO A 142 12.11 2.59 12.23
N ARG A 143 12.62 2.37 13.45
CA ARG A 143 11.84 2.56 14.68
C ARG A 143 11.23 3.96 14.77
N GLN A 144 11.99 5.01 14.43
CA GLN A 144 11.50 6.39 14.48
C GLN A 144 10.32 6.60 13.51
N GLN A 145 10.40 6.03 12.31
CA GLN A 145 9.31 6.05 11.33
C GLN A 145 8.09 5.33 11.89
N LYS A 146 8.25 4.10 12.39
CA LYS A 146 7.15 3.31 12.96
C LYS A 146 6.50 4.00 14.17
N GLU A 147 7.27 4.68 15.02
CA GLU A 147 6.75 5.44 16.16
C GLU A 147 5.95 6.67 15.68
N ALA A 148 6.42 7.39 14.66
CA ALA A 148 5.68 8.49 14.05
C ALA A 148 4.37 8.03 13.40
N ASP A 149 4.41 6.91 12.67
CA ASP A 149 3.25 6.28 12.05
C ASP A 149 2.20 5.85 13.08
N ASN A 150 2.64 5.22 14.17
CA ASN A 150 1.75 4.84 15.27
C ASN A 150 1.12 6.06 15.97
N LEU A 151 1.86 7.18 16.06
CA LEU A 151 1.33 8.41 16.63
C LEU A 151 0.28 9.02 15.70
N ALA A 152 0.54 9.05 14.39
CA ALA A 152 -0.41 9.52 13.37
C ALA A 152 -1.68 8.65 13.36
N LEU A 153 -1.53 7.33 13.42
CA LEU A 153 -2.65 6.39 13.51
C LEU A 153 -3.55 6.68 14.71
N ARG A 154 -2.97 6.90 15.89
CA ARG A 154 -3.72 7.26 17.10
C ARG A 154 -4.46 8.59 16.93
N THR A 155 -3.82 9.58 16.31
CA THR A 155 -4.46 10.88 16.02
C THR A 155 -5.66 10.71 15.08
N LEU A 156 -5.50 10.00 13.97
CA LEU A 156 -6.59 9.73 13.01
C LEU A 156 -7.72 8.94 13.67
N TYR A 157 -7.41 7.87 14.40
CA TYR A 157 -8.37 7.06 15.14
C TYR A 157 -9.22 7.90 16.10
N ASN A 158 -8.58 8.78 16.88
CA ASN A 158 -9.28 9.66 17.79
C ASN A 158 -10.16 10.69 17.07
N ALA A 159 -9.75 11.17 15.89
CA ALA A 159 -10.57 12.06 15.07
C ALA A 159 -11.81 11.35 14.52
N VAL A 160 -11.68 10.10 14.07
CA VAL A 160 -12.81 9.26 13.66
C VAL A 160 -13.76 9.00 14.83
N LEU A 161 -13.25 8.64 16.01
CA LEU A 161 -14.07 8.46 17.22
C LEU A 161 -14.82 9.74 17.63
N LYS A 162 -14.19 10.91 17.47
CA LYS A 162 -14.82 12.19 17.76
C LYS A 162 -15.92 12.49 16.75
N ALA A 163 -15.65 12.31 15.46
CA ALA A 163 -16.60 12.55 14.38
C ALA A 163 -17.84 11.65 14.51
N GLN A 164 -17.65 10.37 14.86
CA GLN A 164 -18.73 9.40 15.06
C GLN A 164 -19.74 9.83 16.13
N LYS A 165 -19.32 10.61 17.14
CA LYS A 165 -20.23 11.14 18.18
C LYS A 165 -21.06 12.33 17.70
N SER A 166 -20.55 13.11 16.76
CA SER A 166 -21.20 14.31 16.23
C SER A 166 -22.02 14.06 14.97
N ASP A 167 -21.65 13.05 14.20
CA ASP A 167 -22.24 12.69 12.93
C ASP A 167 -22.52 11.17 12.94
N PRO A 168 -23.78 10.75 13.19
CA PRO A 168 -24.15 9.34 13.21
C PRO A 168 -23.87 8.62 11.89
N GLU A 169 -23.89 9.34 10.76
CA GLU A 169 -23.53 8.81 9.46
C GLU A 169 -22.02 8.86 9.21
N LEU A 170 -21.22 9.54 10.03
CA LEU A 170 -19.74 9.59 9.96
C LEU A 170 -19.20 9.94 8.55
N SER A 171 -19.29 11.20 8.16
CA SER A 171 -18.65 11.68 6.93
C SER A 171 -17.12 11.71 7.07
N LEU A 172 -16.44 10.70 6.51
CA LEU A 172 -14.99 10.54 6.63
C LEU A 172 -14.17 11.61 5.88
N ASN A 173 -14.73 12.22 4.83
CA ASN A 173 -14.09 13.38 4.17
C ASN A 173 -13.89 14.54 5.14
N LYS A 174 -14.87 14.82 6.02
CA LYS A 174 -14.73 15.85 7.08
C LYS A 174 -13.70 15.48 8.15
N VAL A 175 -13.34 14.20 8.27
CA VAL A 175 -12.24 13.77 9.14
C VAL A 175 -10.90 14.07 8.46
N ALA A 176 -10.78 13.78 7.17
CA ALA A 176 -9.58 14.09 6.38
C ALA A 176 -9.27 15.60 6.38
N GLU A 177 -10.30 16.44 6.19
CA GLU A 177 -10.19 17.92 6.18
C GLU A 177 -9.63 18.52 7.48
N GLN A 178 -9.61 17.78 8.60
CA GLN A 178 -9.01 18.23 9.86
C GLN A 178 -7.47 18.22 9.83
N PHE A 179 -6.87 17.62 8.79
CA PHE A 179 -5.43 17.43 8.67
C PHE A 179 -4.86 18.05 7.38
N PRO A 180 -5.09 19.35 7.14
CA PRO A 180 -4.67 19.98 5.89
C PRO A 180 -3.16 19.89 5.71
N LEU A 181 -2.72 19.80 4.46
CA LEU A 181 -1.32 20.05 4.13
C LEU A 181 -0.92 21.47 4.53
N THR A 182 0.36 21.64 4.84
CA THR A 182 0.95 22.92 5.22
C THR A 182 2.34 23.04 4.60
N GLY A 183 2.74 24.24 4.23
CA GLY A 183 4.06 24.49 3.65
C GLY A 183 3.95 25.19 2.30
N HIS A 184 5.02 25.14 1.52
CA HIS A 184 5.03 25.66 0.16
C HIS A 184 4.55 24.56 -0.80
N ILE A 185 3.36 24.75 -1.36
CA ILE A 185 2.69 23.80 -2.24
C ILE A 185 2.45 24.50 -3.57
N THR A 186 2.78 23.84 -4.69
CA THR A 186 2.50 24.37 -6.02
C THR A 186 1.91 23.28 -6.88
N ASP A 187 0.67 23.50 -7.31
CA ASP A 187 -0.03 22.66 -8.27
C ASP A 187 0.19 23.17 -9.69
N PHE A 188 0.41 22.26 -10.63
CA PHE A 188 0.48 22.58 -12.05
C PHE A 188 0.01 21.38 -12.89
N THR A 189 -0.25 21.63 -14.17
CA THR A 189 -0.69 20.60 -15.10
C THR A 189 0.12 20.72 -16.37
N LEU A 190 0.59 19.57 -16.85
CA LEU A 190 1.32 19.49 -18.11
C LEU A 190 0.52 18.67 -19.11
N THR A 191 0.73 18.98 -20.39
CA THR A 191 0.12 18.26 -21.50
C THR A 191 1.18 17.39 -22.17
N TYR A 192 0.83 16.13 -22.41
CA TYR A 192 1.62 15.15 -23.13
C TYR A 192 0.93 14.79 -24.45
N ALA A 193 1.72 14.53 -25.49
CA ALA A 193 1.29 14.01 -26.77
C ALA A 193 2.23 12.85 -27.13
N ASP A 194 1.68 11.65 -27.30
CA ASP A 194 2.46 10.41 -27.55
C ASP A 194 3.65 10.27 -26.58
N ASP A 195 3.37 10.40 -25.27
CA ASP A 195 4.35 10.32 -24.17
C ASP A 195 5.44 11.40 -24.18
N THR A 196 5.30 12.41 -25.04
CA THR A 196 6.22 13.56 -25.10
C THR A 196 5.58 14.82 -24.53
N LEU A 197 6.37 15.54 -23.73
CA LEU A 197 5.93 16.81 -23.14
C LEU A 197 5.73 17.87 -24.23
N VAL A 198 4.53 18.45 -24.31
CA VAL A 198 4.18 19.44 -25.34
C VAL A 198 4.93 20.77 -25.15
N SER A 199 5.25 21.15 -23.91
CA SER A 199 5.97 22.39 -23.60
C SER A 199 6.93 22.21 -22.44
N THR A 200 8.18 22.62 -22.63
CA THR A 200 9.23 22.67 -21.59
C THR A 200 9.29 24.03 -20.88
N SER A 201 8.32 24.91 -21.12
CA SER A 201 8.25 26.21 -20.45
C SER A 201 7.80 26.04 -19.01
N LYS A 202 8.44 26.76 -18.09
CA LYS A 202 8.12 26.70 -16.66
C LYS A 202 6.66 27.10 -16.43
N PRO A 203 5.80 26.23 -15.86
CA PRO A 203 4.35 26.43 -15.85
C PRO A 203 3.87 27.42 -14.78
N SER A 204 4.67 27.66 -13.73
CA SER A 204 4.36 28.62 -12.66
C SER A 204 5.61 29.35 -12.18
N PRO A 205 5.51 30.65 -11.82
CA PRO A 205 6.61 31.39 -11.19
C PRO A 205 6.96 30.88 -9.79
N ASP A 206 6.05 30.16 -9.12
CA ASP A 206 6.27 29.56 -7.79
C ASP A 206 7.19 28.32 -7.84
N ILE A 207 7.50 27.84 -9.05
CA ILE A 207 8.51 26.80 -9.29
C ILE A 207 9.85 27.49 -9.50
N SER A 208 10.86 27.12 -8.70
CA SER A 208 12.22 27.65 -8.87
C SER A 208 12.85 27.12 -10.17
N ASP A 209 13.86 27.81 -10.68
CA ASP A 209 14.58 27.34 -11.87
C ASP A 209 15.31 26.02 -11.59
N ASP A 210 15.80 25.81 -10.37
CA ASP A 210 16.42 24.55 -9.96
C ASP A 210 15.44 23.37 -10.01
N GLU A 211 14.25 23.52 -9.42
CA GLU A 211 13.21 22.49 -9.42
C GLU A 211 12.73 22.16 -10.83
N TRP A 212 12.54 23.19 -11.67
CA TRP A 212 12.13 22.97 -13.06
C TRP A 212 13.22 22.26 -13.87
N GLN A 213 14.48 22.64 -13.68
CA GLN A 213 15.60 21.94 -14.33
C GLN A 213 15.74 20.50 -13.81
N ALA A 214 15.44 20.23 -12.54
CA ALA A 214 15.39 18.88 -12.02
C ALA A 214 14.27 18.06 -12.67
N PHE A 215 13.07 18.62 -12.77
CA PHE A 215 11.93 17.98 -13.47
C PHE A 215 12.31 17.58 -14.91
N LEU A 216 12.87 18.52 -15.68
CA LEU A 216 13.26 18.27 -17.08
C LEU A 216 14.36 17.20 -17.23
N ARG A 217 15.22 17.01 -16.21
CA ARG A 217 16.26 15.96 -16.22
C ARG A 217 15.75 14.59 -15.78
N SER A 218 14.57 14.52 -15.18
CA SER A 218 14.06 13.30 -14.52
C SER A 218 13.27 12.38 -15.45
N SER A 219 13.17 12.70 -16.75
CA SER A 219 12.45 11.91 -17.76
C SER A 219 11.06 11.42 -17.29
N ILE A 220 10.29 12.31 -16.67
CA ILE A 220 8.98 11.96 -16.09
C ILE A 220 7.96 11.82 -17.23
N SER A 221 7.56 10.59 -17.51
CA SER A 221 6.42 10.25 -18.37
C SER A 221 5.28 9.71 -17.52
N ALA A 222 4.05 10.10 -17.83
CA ALA A 222 2.86 9.63 -17.15
C ALA A 222 1.73 9.42 -18.15
N ASP A 223 1.21 8.20 -18.24
CA ASP A 223 0.11 7.85 -19.15
C ASP A 223 -1.18 8.57 -18.73
N SER A 224 -1.89 9.18 -19.68
CA SER A 224 -3.16 9.86 -19.41
C SER A 224 -4.11 9.77 -20.60
N GLU A 225 -5.35 9.33 -20.36
CA GLU A 225 -6.39 9.18 -21.41
C GLU A 225 -6.70 10.52 -22.11
N ASN A 226 -6.55 11.64 -21.40
CA ASN A 226 -6.82 12.98 -21.93
C ASN A 226 -5.55 13.78 -22.26
N GLY A 227 -4.37 13.14 -22.17
CA GLY A 227 -3.07 13.76 -22.40
C GLY A 227 -2.70 14.85 -21.39
N LYS A 228 -3.38 14.94 -20.23
CA LYS A 228 -3.05 15.90 -19.16
C LYS A 228 -2.71 15.16 -17.89
N VAL A 229 -1.63 15.60 -17.25
CA VAL A 229 -1.13 15.04 -15.99
C VAL A 229 -1.03 16.17 -14.98
N SER A 230 -1.58 15.94 -13.79
CA SER A 230 -1.53 16.89 -12.68
C SER A 230 -0.33 16.59 -11.80
N PHE A 231 0.33 17.66 -11.34
CA PHE A 231 1.51 17.57 -10.51
C PHE A 231 1.38 18.51 -9.31
N THR A 232 1.92 18.07 -8.17
CA THR A 232 2.03 18.90 -6.97
C THR A 232 3.46 18.85 -6.44
N LEU A 233 4.08 20.02 -6.27
CA LEU A 233 5.37 20.16 -5.58
C LEU A 233 5.16 20.46 -4.11
N ILE A 234 5.65 19.59 -3.23
CA ILE A 234 5.57 19.72 -1.76
C ILE A 234 6.67 18.90 -1.10
N ASP A 235 7.21 19.37 0.02
CA ASP A 235 8.15 18.60 0.85
C ASP A 235 7.38 17.48 1.60
N LEU A 236 7.58 16.22 1.16
CA LEU A 236 6.84 15.06 1.67
C LEU A 236 7.56 14.38 2.86
N ASP A 237 8.88 14.46 2.92
CA ASP A 237 9.69 13.79 3.96
C ASP A 237 10.37 14.73 4.97
N GLY A 238 10.20 16.04 4.81
CA GLY A 238 10.62 17.08 5.74
C GLY A 238 12.10 17.45 5.61
N ASP A 239 12.75 17.14 4.48
CA ASP A 239 14.17 17.43 4.25
C ASP A 239 14.42 18.89 3.78
N GLY A 240 13.35 19.65 3.53
CA GLY A 240 13.38 21.04 3.08
C GLY A 240 13.45 21.21 1.56
N LYS A 241 13.49 20.12 0.79
CA LYS A 241 13.33 20.10 -0.65
C LYS A 241 11.90 19.67 -0.98
N ARG A 242 11.32 20.24 -2.04
CA ARG A 242 9.98 19.82 -2.49
C ARG A 242 10.09 18.61 -3.38
N ASP A 243 9.39 17.55 -3.00
CA ASP A 243 9.15 16.35 -3.77
C ASP A 243 7.99 16.54 -4.74
N LEU A 244 7.78 15.56 -5.62
CA LEU A 244 6.77 15.60 -6.66
C LEU A 244 5.70 14.54 -6.42
N ILE A 245 4.44 14.96 -6.38
CA ILE A 245 3.26 14.10 -6.54
C ILE A 245 2.82 14.17 -8.00
N ILE A 246 2.44 13.02 -8.55
CA ILE A 246 1.93 12.87 -9.91
C ILE A 246 0.54 12.27 -9.81
N ASP A 247 -0.47 12.94 -10.36
CA ASP A 247 -1.84 12.44 -10.45
C ASP A 247 -2.22 12.31 -11.93
N SER A 248 -2.49 11.09 -12.36
CA SER A 248 -2.85 10.79 -13.74
C SER A 248 -4.11 9.96 -13.85
N TYR A 249 -4.97 10.34 -14.79
CA TYR A 249 -6.18 9.60 -15.15
C TYR A 249 -5.91 8.75 -16.39
N VAL A 250 -5.74 7.44 -16.18
CA VAL A 250 -5.41 6.45 -17.22
C VAL A 250 -6.67 5.89 -17.89
N GLY A 251 -7.80 5.92 -17.17
CA GLY A 251 -9.11 5.58 -17.73
C GLY A 251 -9.38 4.08 -17.82
N GLY A 252 -9.76 3.61 -19.01
CA GLY A 252 -10.18 2.23 -19.23
C GLY A 252 -11.56 1.88 -18.63
N THR A 253 -11.89 0.59 -18.62
CA THR A 253 -13.20 0.11 -18.14
C THR A 253 -13.41 0.34 -16.65
N GLY A 254 -12.35 0.48 -15.85
CA GLY A 254 -12.44 0.87 -14.44
C GLY A 254 -12.53 2.38 -14.19
N LEU A 255 -12.18 3.24 -15.17
CA LEU A 255 -11.91 4.67 -14.92
C LEU A 255 -10.81 4.84 -13.85
N PHE A 256 -9.66 4.23 -14.10
CA PHE A 256 -8.54 4.25 -13.16
C PHE A 256 -7.83 5.60 -13.14
N SER A 257 -7.48 6.03 -11.94
CA SER A 257 -6.48 7.07 -11.72
C SER A 257 -5.35 6.53 -10.86
N TYR A 258 -4.13 6.94 -11.18
CA TYR A 258 -2.91 6.57 -10.47
C TYR A 258 -2.27 7.80 -9.85
N THR A 259 -1.77 7.63 -8.63
CA THR A 259 -1.02 8.66 -7.91
C THR A 259 0.38 8.14 -7.63
N GLY A 260 1.39 8.79 -8.20
CA GLY A 260 2.81 8.50 -7.98
C GLY A 260 3.52 9.55 -7.12
N VAL A 261 4.63 9.16 -6.49
CA VAL A 261 5.49 10.07 -5.73
C VAL A 261 6.96 9.89 -6.09
N LEU A 262 7.63 10.99 -6.42
CA LEU A 262 9.07 11.01 -6.70
C LEU A 262 9.79 11.90 -5.69
N ARG A 263 10.87 11.35 -5.11
CA ARG A 263 11.71 12.07 -4.15
C ARG A 263 12.65 13.02 -4.89
N ARG A 264 12.81 14.24 -4.37
CA ARG A 264 13.78 15.21 -4.90
C ARG A 264 15.21 14.84 -4.49
N GLY A 265 16.04 14.52 -5.48
CA GLY A 265 17.48 14.35 -5.34
C GLY A 265 18.24 15.68 -5.28
N ASP A 266 19.48 15.69 -5.74
CA ASP A 266 20.24 16.93 -5.90
C ASP A 266 19.92 17.61 -7.23
N ASN A 267 19.72 16.84 -8.31
CA ASN A 267 19.50 17.38 -9.65
C ASN A 267 18.31 16.78 -10.39
N ASP A 268 17.58 15.86 -9.78
CA ASP A 268 16.51 15.07 -10.36
C ASP A 268 15.42 14.75 -9.33
N PHE A 269 14.37 14.07 -9.80
CA PHE A 269 13.30 13.42 -9.06
C PHE A 269 13.35 11.94 -9.40
N ALA A 270 13.33 11.07 -8.40
CA ALA A 270 13.43 9.63 -8.61
C ALA A 270 12.46 8.86 -7.70
N ALA A 271 11.96 7.73 -8.19
CA ALA A 271 11.24 6.77 -7.38
C ALA A 271 12.19 6.12 -6.37
N VAL A 272 11.67 5.75 -5.20
CA VAL A 272 12.49 5.17 -4.13
C VAL A 272 12.74 3.67 -4.31
N ASP A 273 11.97 3.01 -5.18
CA ASP A 273 11.95 1.55 -5.27
C ASP A 273 12.71 0.98 -6.48
N GLY A 274 13.29 1.83 -7.34
CA GLY A 274 13.94 1.34 -8.57
C GLY A 274 13.00 0.52 -9.46
N SER A 275 11.68 0.61 -9.23
CA SER A 275 10.66 0.29 -10.22
C SER A 275 10.74 1.37 -11.29
N ASP A 276 11.75 1.24 -12.14
CA ASP A 276 11.61 1.73 -13.50
C ASP A 276 10.35 1.05 -14.06
N SER A 277 9.56 1.81 -14.81
CA SER A 277 8.33 1.40 -15.52
C SER A 277 8.48 0.18 -16.44
N ASP A 278 9.66 -0.43 -16.49
CA ASP A 278 10.09 -1.47 -17.41
C ASP A 278 10.14 -2.88 -16.75
N ASN A 279 9.83 -3.01 -15.46
CA ASN A 279 9.88 -4.30 -14.75
C ASN A 279 8.68 -5.23 -15.01
N GLY A 280 7.73 -4.84 -15.86
CA GLY A 280 6.65 -5.71 -16.35
C GLY A 280 5.67 -6.17 -15.26
N ASP A 281 5.75 -5.61 -14.07
CA ASP A 281 4.72 -5.65 -13.06
C ASP A 281 3.67 -4.56 -13.34
N ASP A 282 2.50 -4.99 -13.78
CA ASP A 282 1.32 -4.20 -14.22
C ASP A 282 0.83 -3.09 -13.25
N PHE A 283 1.45 -2.91 -12.07
CA PHE A 283 0.99 -1.93 -11.09
C PHE A 283 1.31 -0.48 -11.48
N ASP A 284 2.42 -0.24 -12.18
CA ASP A 284 2.86 1.13 -12.44
C ASP A 284 2.08 1.81 -13.57
N ALA A 285 1.29 1.11 -14.41
CA ALA A 285 0.37 1.65 -15.43
C ALA A 285 0.80 2.97 -16.12
N GLY A 286 2.11 3.14 -16.35
CA GLY A 286 2.71 4.34 -16.92
C GLY A 286 2.95 5.52 -15.98
N VAL A 287 2.70 5.47 -14.67
CA VAL A 287 3.00 6.53 -13.68
C VAL A 287 4.20 6.15 -12.79
N PRO A 288 5.31 6.91 -12.82
CA PRO A 288 6.52 6.55 -12.10
C PRO A 288 6.35 6.74 -10.60
N GLY A 289 6.87 5.78 -9.83
CA GLY A 289 6.76 5.78 -8.37
C GLY A 289 5.32 5.65 -7.89
N ALA A 290 4.48 4.87 -8.58
CA ALA A 290 3.07 4.69 -8.24
C ALA A 290 2.90 4.30 -6.76
N LEU A 291 2.21 5.16 -6.02
CA LEU A 291 1.93 4.96 -4.60
C LEU A 291 0.61 4.22 -4.42
N PHE A 292 -0.43 4.59 -5.15
CA PHE A 292 -1.73 3.91 -5.14
C PHE A 292 -2.50 4.26 -6.41
N SER A 293 -3.56 3.51 -6.65
CA SER A 293 -4.56 3.79 -7.65
C SER A 293 -5.96 3.82 -7.05
N ILE A 294 -6.90 4.34 -7.82
CA ILE A 294 -8.33 4.33 -7.50
C ILE A 294 -9.12 3.85 -8.71
N ASN A 295 -10.14 3.04 -8.48
CA ASN A 295 -11.05 2.53 -9.52
C ASN A 295 -12.41 3.24 -9.43
N GLY A 296 -12.73 4.08 -10.42
CA GLY A 296 -13.95 4.88 -10.44
C GLY A 296 -15.25 4.11 -10.69
N ARG A 297 -15.18 2.85 -11.18
CA ARG A 297 -16.37 2.02 -11.45
C ARG A 297 -16.46 0.76 -10.57
N GLY A 298 -15.34 0.16 -10.19
CA GLY A 298 -15.27 -1.13 -9.47
C GLY A 298 -14.82 -1.04 -8.02
N ALA A 299 -14.72 0.17 -7.45
CA ALA A 299 -14.33 0.33 -6.06
C ALA A 299 -14.88 1.60 -5.42
N ASN A 300 -15.02 1.59 -4.10
CA ASN A 300 -15.43 2.77 -3.34
C ASN A 300 -14.17 3.39 -2.71
N GLN A 301 -13.46 4.17 -3.53
CA GLN A 301 -12.16 4.71 -3.17
C GLN A 301 -12.12 6.23 -3.36
N TRP A 302 -11.38 6.88 -2.48
CA TRP A 302 -10.98 8.28 -2.62
C TRP A 302 -9.71 8.48 -1.82
N ASN A 303 -9.05 9.63 -2.02
CA ASN A 303 -7.87 9.96 -1.26
C ASN A 303 -7.87 11.43 -0.82
N HIS A 304 -7.05 11.74 0.18
CA HIS A 304 -6.72 13.10 0.56
C HIS A 304 -5.27 13.15 1.04
N TRP A 305 -4.51 14.14 0.59
CA TRP A 305 -3.19 14.39 1.16
C TRP A 305 -3.34 15.07 2.52
N VAL A 306 -2.76 14.48 3.56
CA VAL A 306 -2.90 14.94 4.95
C VAL A 306 -1.56 15.11 5.63
N LYS A 307 -1.48 16.07 6.55
CA LYS A 307 -0.33 16.21 7.46
C LYS A 307 -0.76 15.93 8.90
N ILE A 308 -0.25 14.83 9.47
CA ILE A 308 -0.58 14.40 10.83
C ILE A 308 0.69 14.34 11.67
N ASN A 309 0.71 15.09 12.76
CA ASN A 309 1.86 15.18 13.68
C ASN A 309 3.18 15.51 12.98
N GLY A 310 3.14 16.33 11.92
CA GLY A 310 4.29 16.76 11.15
C GLY A 310 4.66 15.86 9.97
N GLN A 311 4.12 14.64 9.87
CA GLN A 311 4.34 13.73 8.75
C GLN A 311 3.23 13.86 7.69
N VAL A 312 3.61 13.87 6.41
CA VAL A 312 2.68 13.81 5.28
C VAL A 312 2.31 12.37 4.95
N TYR A 313 1.04 12.12 4.67
CA TYR A 313 0.50 10.85 4.19
C TYR A 313 -0.48 11.10 3.05
N ALA A 314 -0.60 10.16 2.12
CA ALA A 314 -1.83 9.98 1.38
C ALA A 314 -2.80 9.20 2.26
N LEU A 315 -3.86 9.86 2.74
CA LEU A 315 -4.99 9.20 3.39
C LEU A 315 -5.83 8.55 2.31
N TRP A 316 -5.65 7.25 2.10
CA TRP A 316 -6.34 6.48 1.08
C TRP A 316 -7.50 5.72 1.71
N TYR A 317 -8.69 5.94 1.18
CA TYR A 317 -9.91 5.29 1.61
C TYR A 317 -10.26 4.14 0.66
N ASN A 318 -10.59 2.99 1.23
CA ASN A 318 -11.19 1.86 0.50
C ASN A 318 -12.38 1.34 1.29
N GLY A 319 -13.57 1.41 0.69
CA GLY A 319 -14.83 1.00 1.30
C GLY A 319 -15.44 -0.24 0.65
N GLN A 320 -16.07 -1.06 1.48
CA GLN A 320 -16.89 -2.21 1.11
C GLN A 320 -18.17 -2.19 1.96
N PHE A 321 -19.18 -2.96 1.58
CA PHE A 321 -20.42 -3.04 2.34
C PHE A 321 -20.14 -3.42 3.80
N GLY A 322 -20.50 -2.54 4.74
CA GLY A 322 -20.28 -2.74 6.17
C GLY A 322 -18.86 -2.50 6.68
N GLU A 323 -17.88 -2.11 5.84
CA GLU A 323 -16.53 -1.75 6.30
C GLU A 323 -15.90 -0.61 5.50
N ASP A 324 -15.35 0.37 6.19
CA ASP A 324 -14.47 1.39 5.61
C ASP A 324 -13.05 1.24 6.16
N ASN A 325 -12.05 1.33 5.29
CA ASN A 325 -10.64 1.35 5.64
C ASN A 325 -10.00 2.68 5.24
N LEU A 326 -9.34 3.32 6.20
CA LEU A 326 -8.58 4.56 6.03
C LEU A 326 -7.10 4.28 6.26
N TYR A 327 -6.34 4.15 5.17
CA TYR A 327 -4.92 3.83 5.18
C TYR A 327 -4.08 5.12 5.19
N LEU A 328 -3.05 5.16 6.04
CA LEU A 328 -2.05 6.24 6.08
C LEU A 328 -0.85 5.85 5.22
N LEU A 329 -0.95 6.05 3.91
CA LEU A 329 0.13 5.72 2.97
C LEU A 329 1.25 6.77 3.11
N ARG A 330 2.36 6.36 3.70
CA ARG A 330 3.54 7.21 3.84
C ARG A 330 4.27 7.28 2.49
N PRO A 331 4.57 8.48 1.96
CA PRO A 331 5.42 8.63 0.77
C PRO A 331 6.74 7.88 0.93
N PHE A 332 7.24 7.30 -0.15
CA PHE A 332 8.55 6.63 -0.20
C PHE A 332 8.70 5.41 0.72
N SER A 333 7.60 4.90 1.27
CA SER A 333 7.60 3.72 2.12
C SER A 333 7.40 2.46 1.28
N THR A 334 8.32 1.52 1.41
CA THR A 334 8.24 0.20 0.77
C THR A 334 7.50 -0.84 1.62
N ALA A 335 6.93 -0.41 2.74
CA ALA A 335 6.27 -1.31 3.68
C ALA A 335 4.97 -1.92 3.09
N SER A 336 4.89 -3.24 3.11
CA SER A 336 3.73 -4.06 2.73
C SER A 336 2.55 -3.88 3.67
N GLN A 337 2.83 -3.46 4.91
CA GLN A 337 1.81 -3.09 5.87
C GLN A 337 1.87 -1.59 6.13
N THR A 338 0.69 -1.00 6.28
CA THR A 338 0.52 0.42 6.55
C THR A 338 -0.46 0.61 7.71
N PRO A 339 -0.32 1.69 8.51
CA PRO A 339 -1.30 2.00 9.54
C PRO A 339 -2.67 2.29 8.92
N ALA A 340 -3.73 1.72 9.48
CA ALA A 340 -5.08 1.98 9.03
C ALA A 340 -6.10 2.03 10.18
N VAL A 341 -7.12 2.86 10.00
CA VAL A 341 -8.34 2.84 10.81
C VAL A 341 -9.42 2.08 10.05
N THR A 342 -10.05 1.12 10.72
CA THR A 342 -11.16 0.34 10.17
C THR A 342 -12.44 0.67 10.90
N VAL A 343 -13.47 1.04 10.16
CA VAL A 343 -14.81 1.31 10.68
C VAL A 343 -15.76 0.24 10.18
N ARG A 344 -16.43 -0.47 11.09
CA ARG A 344 -17.46 -1.45 10.79
C ARG A 344 -18.85 -0.84 10.98
N TYR A 345 -19.75 -1.14 10.06
CA TYR A 345 -21.12 -0.64 10.06
C TYR A 345 -22.15 -1.76 10.07
N ARG A 346 -23.34 -1.41 10.58
CA ARG A 346 -24.61 -2.08 10.27
C ARG A 346 -25.58 -1.06 9.67
N TYR A 347 -26.57 -1.55 8.97
CA TYR A 347 -27.55 -0.76 8.25
C TYR A 347 -28.95 -1.11 8.73
N THR A 348 -29.76 -0.09 8.99
CA THR A 348 -31.20 -0.25 9.25
C THR A 348 -31.93 -0.30 7.91
N LEU A 349 -31.84 -1.44 7.22
CA LEU A 349 -32.45 -1.68 5.90
C LEU A 349 -33.97 -1.79 6.04
N ASN A 350 -34.70 -0.70 5.86
CA ASN A 350 -36.15 -0.63 6.10
C ASN A 350 -36.96 -0.13 4.89
N SER A 351 -36.27 0.28 3.82
CA SER A 351 -36.85 0.74 2.57
C SER A 351 -36.63 -0.32 1.50
N ILE A 352 -37.73 -0.75 0.86
CA ILE A 352 -37.74 -1.67 -0.28
C ILE A 352 -38.58 -1.01 -1.37
N ARG A 353 -37.99 -0.81 -2.55
CA ARG A 353 -38.61 -0.10 -3.68
C ARG A 353 -38.31 -0.79 -5.00
N SER A 354 -39.11 -0.49 -6.02
CA SER A 354 -38.82 -0.93 -7.39
C SER A 354 -37.58 -0.18 -7.91
N PRO A 355 -36.73 -0.84 -8.73
CA PRO A 355 -35.65 -0.17 -9.45
C PRO A 355 -36.17 0.93 -10.37
N GLU A 356 -37.34 0.69 -10.98
CA GLU A 356 -38.02 1.70 -11.77
C GLU A 356 -38.83 2.64 -10.87
N LYS A 357 -38.53 3.93 -10.99
CA LYS A 357 -39.20 4.97 -10.19
C LYS A 357 -40.71 4.94 -10.44
N ASP A 358 -41.46 5.00 -9.33
CA ASP A 358 -42.93 5.03 -9.32
C ASP A 358 -43.62 3.76 -9.87
N GLN A 359 -42.88 2.67 -10.04
CA GLN A 359 -43.42 1.35 -10.41
C GLN A 359 -43.66 0.46 -9.19
N PRO A 360 -44.62 -0.50 -9.27
CA PRO A 360 -44.79 -1.51 -8.24
C PRO A 360 -43.58 -2.45 -8.16
N LEU A 361 -43.41 -3.10 -7.01
CA LEU A 361 -42.41 -4.17 -6.84
C LEU A 361 -42.74 -5.33 -7.78
N THR A 362 -41.70 -5.86 -8.42
CA THR A 362 -41.80 -7.05 -9.26
C THR A 362 -40.75 -8.06 -8.80
N PRO A 363 -41.15 -9.24 -8.28
CA PRO A 363 -42.52 -9.64 -7.92
C PRO A 363 -43.13 -8.78 -6.79
N PRO A 364 -44.46 -8.72 -6.65
CA PRO A 364 -45.10 -8.03 -5.53
C PRO A 364 -44.82 -8.75 -4.19
N LEU A 365 -44.57 -7.98 -3.13
CA LEU A 365 -44.39 -8.49 -1.77
C LEU A 365 -45.70 -8.36 -0.97
N SER A 366 -46.16 -9.46 -0.37
CA SER A 366 -47.17 -9.38 0.69
C SER A 366 -46.58 -8.80 1.99
N ASP A 367 -47.42 -8.40 2.95
CA ASP A 367 -46.94 -7.91 4.25
C ASP A 367 -46.09 -8.96 4.98
N SER A 368 -46.44 -10.25 4.88
CA SER A 368 -45.64 -11.34 5.45
C SER A 368 -44.30 -11.52 4.73
N ASP A 369 -44.30 -11.53 3.39
CA ASP A 369 -43.06 -11.69 2.61
C ASP A 369 -42.09 -10.54 2.90
N LYS A 370 -42.62 -9.31 3.03
CA LYS A 370 -41.84 -8.13 3.39
C LYS A 370 -41.19 -8.26 4.77
N VAL A 371 -41.93 -8.74 5.77
CA VAL A 371 -41.38 -8.96 7.13
C VAL A 371 -40.28 -10.02 7.11
N ASP A 372 -40.47 -11.11 6.37
CA ASP A 372 -39.47 -12.18 6.28
C ASP A 372 -38.22 -11.72 5.49
N LEU A 373 -38.38 -10.95 4.41
CA LEU A 373 -37.26 -10.36 3.68
C LEU A 373 -36.43 -9.42 4.58
N LEU A 374 -37.08 -8.53 5.32
CA LEU A 374 -36.40 -7.64 6.28
C LEU A 374 -35.64 -8.43 7.36
N ARG A 375 -36.18 -9.57 7.81
CA ARG A 375 -35.49 -10.47 8.73
C ARG A 375 -34.26 -11.10 8.08
N SER A 376 -34.37 -11.60 6.85
CA SER A 376 -33.23 -12.15 6.10
C SER A 376 -32.12 -11.10 5.92
N LEU A 377 -32.48 -9.86 5.59
CA LEU A 377 -31.54 -8.74 5.47
C LEU A 377 -30.82 -8.44 6.80
N GLU A 378 -31.51 -8.46 7.94
CA GLU A 378 -30.85 -8.26 9.25
C GLU A 378 -29.87 -9.40 9.58
N VAL A 379 -30.25 -10.66 9.28
CA VAL A 379 -29.38 -11.82 9.51
C VAL A 379 -28.13 -11.77 8.61
N MET A 380 -28.29 -11.35 7.35
CA MET A 380 -27.18 -11.31 6.37
C MET A 380 -26.01 -10.44 6.87
N GLN A 381 -26.29 -9.36 7.60
CA GLN A 381 -25.28 -8.41 8.04
C GLN A 381 -24.32 -9.00 9.08
N GLY A 382 -24.62 -10.19 9.63
CA GLY A 382 -23.70 -10.96 10.46
C GLY A 382 -22.88 -12.02 9.72
N SER A 383 -23.07 -12.18 8.40
CA SER A 383 -22.47 -13.25 7.58
C SER A 383 -22.24 -12.78 6.13
N LEU A 384 -21.54 -11.65 5.99
CA LEU A 384 -21.17 -11.08 4.69
C LEU A 384 -20.16 -11.98 3.98
N LEU A 385 -20.23 -12.08 2.65
CA LEU A 385 -19.34 -12.95 1.88
C LEU A 385 -17.86 -12.64 2.11
N LYS A 386 -17.52 -11.35 2.18
CA LYS A 386 -16.14 -10.89 2.45
C LYS A 386 -15.57 -11.36 3.79
N ASP A 387 -16.42 -11.65 4.77
CA ASP A 387 -16.01 -12.07 6.12
C ASP A 387 -15.97 -13.61 6.23
N LYS A 388 -16.42 -14.34 5.21
CA LYS A 388 -16.42 -15.81 5.20
C LYS A 388 -15.05 -16.38 4.80
N PRO A 389 -14.61 -17.48 5.44
CA PRO A 389 -13.44 -18.21 4.99
C PRO A 389 -13.67 -18.86 3.62
N VAL A 390 -12.64 -18.86 2.77
CA VAL A 390 -12.67 -19.46 1.42
C VAL A 390 -12.90 -20.99 1.44
N SER A 391 -12.67 -21.66 2.57
CA SER A 391 -12.84 -23.12 2.71
C SER A 391 -14.24 -23.49 3.18
N GLY A 392 -15.05 -24.02 2.26
CA GLY A 392 -16.49 -24.14 2.37
C GLY A 392 -17.04 -25.26 3.26
N ASN A 393 -18.22 -24.96 3.80
CA ASN A 393 -19.34 -25.87 4.12
C ASN A 393 -20.56 -24.97 4.33
N ASP A 394 -20.88 -24.17 3.32
CA ASP A 394 -22.07 -23.31 3.39
C ASP A 394 -23.32 -24.18 3.32
N ALA A 395 -24.29 -23.90 4.19
CA ALA A 395 -25.62 -24.48 4.06
C ALA A 395 -26.29 -23.94 2.78
N PRO A 396 -27.16 -24.73 2.12
CA PRO A 396 -27.87 -24.24 0.95
C PRO A 396 -28.72 -23.02 1.35
N ILE A 397 -28.74 -22.01 0.50
CA ILE A 397 -29.44 -20.74 0.73
C ILE A 397 -30.94 -20.99 0.84
N CYS A 398 -31.47 -21.81 -0.06
CA CYS A 398 -32.85 -22.31 -0.04
C CYS A 398 -32.89 -23.82 0.26
N PRO A 399 -33.98 -24.34 0.85
CA PRO A 399 -34.11 -25.79 1.06
C PRO A 399 -34.11 -26.57 -0.27
N ILE A 400 -33.21 -27.54 -0.37
CA ILE A 400 -33.10 -28.43 -1.55
C ILE A 400 -34.25 -29.45 -1.51
N PRO A 401 -35.09 -29.55 -2.56
CA PRO A 401 -36.16 -30.53 -2.63
C PRO A 401 -35.64 -31.98 -2.52
N PRO A 402 -36.40 -32.89 -1.88
CA PRO A 402 -36.04 -34.30 -1.89
C PRO A 402 -36.01 -34.86 -3.32
N GLY A 403 -34.92 -35.55 -3.68
CA GLY A 403 -34.75 -36.14 -5.01
C GLY A 403 -34.08 -35.23 -6.05
N THR A 404 -33.70 -34.01 -5.69
CA THR A 404 -32.84 -33.15 -6.53
C THR A 404 -31.50 -33.82 -6.78
N SER A 405 -31.04 -33.80 -8.03
CA SER A 405 -29.73 -34.36 -8.41
C SER A 405 -28.58 -33.56 -7.77
N ALA A 406 -27.38 -34.12 -7.73
CA ALA A 406 -26.21 -33.40 -7.21
C ALA A 406 -25.93 -32.12 -8.02
N ASP A 407 -26.03 -32.20 -9.35
CA ASP A 407 -25.77 -31.07 -10.25
C ASP A 407 -26.81 -29.94 -10.07
N GLU A 408 -28.08 -30.28 -9.86
CA GLU A 408 -29.14 -29.29 -9.58
C GLU A 408 -29.06 -28.74 -8.15
N ALA A 409 -28.49 -29.50 -7.21
CA ALA A 409 -28.31 -29.05 -5.83
C ALA A 409 -27.34 -27.86 -5.75
N ASP A 410 -26.35 -27.79 -6.65
CA ASP A 410 -25.38 -26.70 -6.71
C ASP A 410 -26.04 -25.33 -6.91
N ASN A 411 -27.18 -25.26 -7.64
CA ASN A 411 -27.96 -24.02 -7.84
C ASN A 411 -28.51 -23.42 -6.54
N TYR A 412 -28.51 -24.17 -5.44
CA TYR A 412 -29.01 -23.70 -4.14
C TYR A 412 -27.94 -23.02 -3.28
N TYR A 413 -26.68 -22.97 -3.74
CA TYR A 413 -25.54 -22.46 -2.96
C TYR A 413 -25.01 -21.11 -3.46
N SER A 414 -25.44 -20.63 -4.63
CA SER A 414 -24.98 -19.38 -5.23
C SER A 414 -26.13 -18.55 -5.80
N GLY A 415 -25.90 -17.25 -5.93
CA GLY A 415 -26.80 -16.33 -6.63
C GLY A 415 -26.35 -16.04 -8.06
N VAL A 416 -26.85 -14.93 -8.59
CA VAL A 416 -26.56 -14.45 -9.94
C VAL A 416 -25.16 -13.84 -9.99
N ALA A 417 -24.42 -14.11 -11.07
CA ALA A 417 -23.15 -13.45 -11.32
C ALA A 417 -23.37 -12.00 -11.77
N ILE A 418 -22.65 -11.06 -11.16
CA ILE A 418 -22.80 -9.62 -11.43
C ILE A 418 -21.54 -9.04 -12.09
N ASN A 419 -21.69 -7.85 -12.66
CA ASN A 419 -20.60 -7.11 -13.31
C ASN A 419 -19.61 -6.55 -12.27
N TYR A 420 -18.33 -6.37 -12.64
CA TYR A 420 -17.24 -5.85 -11.80
C TYR A 420 -17.50 -4.44 -11.21
N ILE A 421 -18.51 -3.72 -11.69
CA ILE A 421 -18.92 -2.43 -11.13
C ILE A 421 -19.73 -2.54 -9.82
N TYR A 422 -19.95 -3.78 -9.36
CA TYR A 422 -20.74 -4.11 -8.18
C TYR A 422 -19.97 -4.98 -7.21
N GLU A 423 -20.14 -4.70 -5.92
CA GLU A 423 -19.71 -5.59 -4.85
C GLU A 423 -20.80 -6.64 -4.59
N THR A 424 -20.48 -7.93 -4.70
CA THR A 424 -21.39 -8.99 -4.24
C THR A 424 -21.31 -9.11 -2.73
N VAL A 425 -22.39 -8.75 -2.03
CA VAL A 425 -22.40 -8.59 -0.57
C VAL A 425 -22.79 -9.88 0.13
N ALA A 426 -23.89 -10.50 -0.29
CA ALA A 426 -24.45 -11.69 0.33
C ALA A 426 -25.42 -12.42 -0.62
N TYR A 427 -25.64 -13.70 -0.32
CA TYR A 427 -26.78 -14.46 -0.84
C TYR A 427 -27.73 -14.77 0.31
N ILE A 428 -29.02 -14.49 0.13
CA ILE A 428 -30.04 -14.67 1.16
C ILE A 428 -31.26 -15.45 0.64
N PRO A 429 -31.96 -16.20 1.51
CA PRO A 429 -33.27 -16.73 1.16
C PRO A 429 -34.32 -15.61 1.15
N VAL A 430 -35.10 -15.56 0.08
CA VAL A 430 -36.26 -14.68 -0.07
C VAL A 430 -37.50 -15.54 -0.23
N TRP A 431 -38.43 -15.42 0.71
CA TRP A 431 -39.67 -16.18 0.70
C TRP A 431 -40.78 -15.37 0.06
N LEU A 432 -41.35 -15.87 -1.03
CA LEU A 432 -42.47 -15.28 -1.75
C LEU A 432 -43.60 -16.31 -1.84
N ASN A 433 -44.74 -16.03 -1.21
CA ASN A 433 -45.91 -16.91 -1.23
C ASN A 433 -45.56 -18.38 -0.84
N GLY A 434 -44.66 -18.56 0.14
CA GLY A 434 -44.22 -19.87 0.62
C GLY A 434 -43.19 -20.60 -0.26
N LYS A 435 -42.70 -19.98 -1.33
CA LYS A 435 -41.58 -20.48 -2.14
C LYS A 435 -40.29 -19.72 -1.81
N CYS A 436 -39.16 -20.43 -1.76
CA CYS A 436 -37.85 -19.82 -1.52
C CYS A 436 -37.15 -19.50 -2.84
N TYR A 437 -36.68 -18.26 -2.95
CA TYR A 437 -35.86 -17.73 -4.03
C TYR A 437 -34.51 -17.27 -3.48
N ILE A 438 -33.50 -17.21 -4.33
CA ILE A 438 -32.18 -16.72 -3.95
C ILE A 438 -32.11 -15.23 -4.27
N GLY A 439 -31.95 -14.43 -3.21
CA GLY A 439 -31.65 -13.01 -3.31
C GLY A 439 -30.14 -12.78 -3.36
N THR A 440 -29.66 -12.27 -4.48
CA THR A 440 -28.28 -11.81 -4.64
C THR A 440 -28.22 -10.35 -4.25
N ILE A 441 -27.55 -10.04 -3.14
CA ILE A 441 -27.40 -8.66 -2.69
C ILE A 441 -26.10 -8.09 -3.23
N PHE A 442 -26.19 -6.95 -3.88
CA PHE A 442 -25.01 -6.21 -4.31
C PHE A 442 -25.12 -4.72 -4.02
N SER A 443 -23.95 -4.11 -3.84
CA SER A 443 -23.82 -2.68 -3.60
C SER A 443 -23.11 -2.02 -4.77
N HIS A 444 -23.63 -0.89 -5.22
CA HIS A 444 -22.86 0.00 -6.08
C HIS A 444 -21.72 0.61 -5.26
N HIS A 445 -20.52 0.64 -5.83
CA HIS A 445 -19.43 1.38 -5.24
C HIS A 445 -19.73 2.90 -5.24
N GLY A 446 -19.50 3.59 -4.11
CA GLY A 446 -19.55 5.07 -4.04
C GLY A 446 -20.91 5.73 -3.79
N ALA A 447 -21.98 4.98 -3.48
CA ALA A 447 -23.34 5.53 -3.31
C ALA A 447 -23.75 5.85 -1.87
N TYR A 448 -22.90 5.62 -0.86
CA TYR A 448 -23.26 5.70 0.58
C TYR A 448 -23.49 7.14 1.12
N ARG A 449 -24.31 7.96 0.45
CA ARG A 449 -24.55 9.38 0.79
C ARG A 449 -25.49 9.58 1.97
N HIS A 450 -26.44 8.67 2.17
CA HIS A 450 -27.44 8.69 3.25
C HIS A 450 -27.67 7.29 3.83
N GLY A 451 -26.58 6.60 4.18
CA GLY A 451 -26.59 5.17 4.53
C GLY A 451 -26.15 4.30 3.37
N VAL A 452 -26.90 3.25 3.02
CA VAL A 452 -26.65 2.39 1.85
C VAL A 452 -27.83 2.38 0.91
N ASP A 453 -27.53 2.41 -0.38
CA ASP A 453 -28.42 1.96 -1.45
C ASP A 453 -27.78 0.70 -2.05
N ALA A 454 -28.48 -0.42 -1.95
CA ALA A 454 -28.08 -1.71 -2.49
C ALA A 454 -29.25 -2.30 -3.27
N GLU A 455 -28.98 -3.32 -4.07
CA GLU A 455 -29.97 -3.99 -4.89
C GLU A 455 -29.99 -5.48 -4.56
N ILE A 456 -31.18 -6.06 -4.67
CA ILE A 456 -31.40 -7.49 -4.55
C ILE A 456 -31.96 -8.00 -5.86
N THR A 457 -31.21 -8.87 -6.53
CA THR A 457 -31.71 -9.64 -7.68
C THR A 457 -32.22 -10.99 -7.22
N LEU A 458 -33.47 -11.30 -7.58
CA LEU A 458 -34.11 -12.56 -7.24
C LEU A 458 -33.95 -13.56 -8.38
N SER A 459 -33.48 -14.75 -8.06
CA SER A 459 -33.35 -15.87 -8.99
C SER A 459 -34.00 -17.14 -8.43
N SER A 460 -34.49 -17.99 -9.33
CA SER A 460 -35.01 -19.29 -8.96
C SER A 460 -33.87 -20.33 -8.99
N PRO A 461 -33.62 -21.07 -7.90
CA PRO A 461 -32.68 -22.21 -7.93
C PRO A 461 -33.25 -23.45 -8.64
N ARG A 462 -34.45 -23.35 -9.23
CA ARG A 462 -35.16 -24.40 -9.99
C ARG A 462 -35.28 -23.94 -11.45
N GLU A 463 -35.10 -24.84 -12.42
CA GLU A 463 -35.04 -24.54 -13.86
C GLU A 463 -36.14 -23.55 -14.34
N ASP A 464 -35.72 -22.64 -15.24
CA ASP A 464 -36.48 -21.75 -16.15
C ASP A 464 -36.67 -20.26 -15.77
N GLU A 465 -36.09 -19.77 -14.68
CA GLU A 465 -36.13 -18.33 -14.36
C GLU A 465 -34.73 -17.82 -13.95
N GLU A 466 -33.95 -17.34 -14.93
CA GLU A 466 -32.60 -16.78 -14.72
C GLU A 466 -32.64 -15.63 -13.70
N VAL A 467 -33.65 -14.76 -13.79
CA VAL A 467 -33.95 -13.66 -12.87
C VAL A 467 -35.46 -13.39 -12.90
N ILE A 468 -36.10 -13.21 -11.75
CA ILE A 468 -37.56 -12.96 -11.65
C ILE A 468 -37.92 -11.50 -11.31
N GLY A 469 -36.91 -10.70 -10.95
CA GLY A 469 -37.07 -9.29 -10.64
C GLY A 469 -36.09 -8.83 -9.57
N ASP A 470 -36.08 -7.52 -9.36
CA ASP A 470 -35.11 -6.84 -8.52
C ASP A 470 -35.81 -5.88 -7.56
N TYR A 471 -35.20 -5.66 -6.40
CA TYR A 471 -35.60 -4.58 -5.49
C TYR A 471 -34.42 -3.69 -5.13
N ILE A 472 -34.66 -2.39 -5.01
CA ILE A 472 -33.73 -1.49 -4.34
C ILE A 472 -34.02 -1.53 -2.85
N ILE A 473 -32.98 -1.82 -2.07
CA ILE A 473 -32.98 -1.77 -0.61
C ILE A 473 -32.16 -0.57 -0.14
N SER A 474 -32.67 0.14 0.85
CA SER A 474 -31.92 1.22 1.46
C SER A 474 -32.14 1.36 2.95
N GLY A 475 -31.17 1.98 3.62
CA GLY A 475 -31.18 2.12 5.07
C GLY A 475 -30.04 2.97 5.60
N LEU A 476 -30.28 3.59 6.76
CA LEU A 476 -29.26 4.37 7.46
C LEU A 476 -28.14 3.48 7.97
N ARG A 477 -26.90 3.96 7.91
CA ARG A 477 -25.73 3.26 8.45
C ARG A 477 -25.47 3.65 9.90
N HIS A 478 -24.96 2.71 10.67
CA HIS A 478 -24.61 2.86 12.07
C HIS A 478 -23.24 2.22 12.34
N VAL A 479 -22.33 3.00 12.92
CA VAL A 479 -21.01 2.49 13.33
C VAL A 479 -21.18 1.50 14.49
N ILE A 480 -20.66 0.28 14.32
CA ILE A 480 -20.67 -0.76 15.36
C ILE A 480 -19.29 -1.01 15.97
N ALA A 481 -18.22 -0.74 15.23
CA ALA A 481 -16.86 -0.84 15.75
C ALA A 481 -15.92 0.11 15.00
N ILE A 482 -14.93 0.64 15.71
CA ILE A 482 -13.80 1.36 15.13
C ILE A 482 -12.54 0.74 15.73
N THR A 483 -11.66 0.24 14.87
CA THR A 483 -10.37 -0.35 15.25
C THR A 483 -9.24 0.36 14.52
N SER A 484 -8.01 0.20 15.02
CA SER A 484 -6.81 0.70 14.35
C SER A 484 -5.68 -0.30 14.48
N GLY A 485 -4.85 -0.39 13.46
CA GLY A 485 -3.74 -1.32 13.43
C GLY A 485 -2.91 -1.20 12.16
N TRP A 486 -1.90 -2.03 12.03
CA TRP A 486 -1.16 -2.20 10.78
C TRP A 486 -1.82 -3.34 10.00
N LYS A 487 -2.08 -3.11 8.71
CA LYS A 487 -2.65 -4.10 7.82
C LYS A 487 -2.02 -4.01 6.45
N THR A 488 -2.08 -5.11 5.69
CA THR A 488 -1.72 -5.11 4.28
C THR A 488 -2.69 -4.20 3.53
N ARG A 489 -2.16 -3.42 2.57
CA ARG A 489 -3.00 -2.63 1.67
C ARG A 489 -3.75 -3.57 0.74
N GLU A 490 -5.05 -3.39 0.61
CA GLU A 490 -5.86 -4.08 -0.39
C GLU A 490 -5.66 -3.43 -1.77
N GLY A 491 -5.68 -4.21 -2.86
CA GLY A 491 -5.63 -3.68 -4.21
C GLY A 491 -6.94 -2.98 -4.60
N ASP A 492 -6.96 -2.40 -5.80
CA ASP A 492 -8.03 -1.51 -6.25
C ASP A 492 -9.43 -2.16 -6.25
N ASN A 493 -9.53 -3.49 -6.32
CA ASN A 493 -10.81 -4.21 -6.29
C ASN A 493 -11.06 -4.96 -4.98
N GLY A 494 -10.37 -4.60 -3.89
CA GLY A 494 -10.46 -5.33 -2.61
C GLY A 494 -9.86 -6.74 -2.65
N MET A 495 -9.14 -7.07 -3.71
CA MET A 495 -8.37 -8.31 -3.88
C MET A 495 -6.90 -8.02 -3.60
N GLN A 496 -6.22 -8.92 -2.87
CA GLN A 496 -4.78 -8.84 -2.60
C GLN A 496 -3.95 -9.08 -3.85
#